data_AF-A0A212DJ11-F1
#
_entry.id   AF-A0A212DJ11-F1
#
_cell.length_a   1.000
_cell.length_b   1.000
_cell.length_c   1.000
_cell.angle_alpha   90.00
_cell.angle_beta   90.00
_cell.angle_gamma   90.00
#
_symmetry.space_group_name_H-M   'P 1'
#
loop_
_entity.id
_entity.type
_entity.pdbx_description
1 polymer ?
#
loop_
_entity_poly.entity_id
_entity_poly.type
_entity_poly.pdbx_seq_one_letter_code
_entity_poly.pdbx_strand_id
1 'polypeptide(L)'
;NHVVDISVAVSTPAGLITPIVFNAHIKGLETIANDVVSLATKAREGKLQPHEFQGGTFTISNLGMFGIKNFSAIINPPQACILAIGASEDRLVPADNEKG
;
A
#
# COMPACT_ATOMS: atom_id res chain seq x y z
N ASN A 1 1.62 -19.82 6.92
CA ASN A 1 0.70 -19.14 5.99
C ASN A 1 1.43 -19.00 4.67
N HIS A 2 0.96 -19.62 3.59
CA HIS A 2 1.64 -19.57 2.27
C HIS A 2 0.97 -18.58 1.30
N VAL A 3 -0.08 -17.90 1.75
CA VAL A 3 -0.82 -16.88 0.99
C VAL A 3 -0.40 -15.50 1.47
N VAL A 4 -0.23 -14.57 0.53
CA VAL A 4 0.10 -13.16 0.80
C VAL A 4 -1.05 -12.27 0.36
N ASP A 5 -1.70 -11.65 1.35
CA ASP A 5 -2.76 -10.66 1.17
C ASP A 5 -2.25 -9.30 1.62
N ILE A 6 -2.28 -8.32 0.71
CA ILE A 6 -1.71 -7.00 0.93
C ILE A 6 -2.82 -5.97 1.09
N SER A 7 -2.91 -5.38 2.27
CA SER A 7 -3.73 -4.20 2.51
C SER A 7 -3.06 -2.95 1.95
N VAL A 8 -3.85 -2.07 1.33
CA VAL A 8 -3.38 -0.77 0.82
C VAL A 8 -4.11 0.33 1.55
N ALA A 9 -3.39 1.20 2.23
CA ALA A 9 -3.98 2.31 2.97
C ALA A 9 -4.52 3.38 2.01
N VAL A 10 -5.83 3.62 2.07
CA VAL A 10 -6.55 4.59 1.22
C VAL A 10 -7.19 5.64 2.12
N SER A 11 -6.85 6.90 1.89
CA SER A 11 -7.52 8.03 2.55
C SER A 11 -8.87 8.28 1.88
N THR A 12 -9.93 8.34 2.69
CA THR A 12 -11.32 8.61 2.28
C THR A 12 -11.91 9.74 3.13
N PRO A 13 -13.04 10.34 2.73
CA PRO A 13 -13.71 11.36 3.54
C PRO A 13 -14.12 10.87 4.94
N ALA A 14 -14.37 9.56 5.11
CA ALA A 14 -14.72 8.96 6.40
C ALA A 14 -13.50 8.61 7.27
N GLY A 15 -12.28 8.80 6.75
CA GLY A 15 -11.02 8.44 7.41
C GLY A 15 -10.18 7.47 6.59
N LEU A 16 -9.22 6.83 7.25
CA LEU A 16 -8.32 5.86 6.64
C LEU A 16 -8.98 4.48 6.60
N ILE A 17 -8.98 3.85 5.42
CA ILE A 17 -9.44 2.46 5.24
C ILE A 17 -8.37 1.66 4.50
N THR A 18 -8.29 0.37 4.78
CA THR A 18 -7.23 -0.52 4.28
C THR A 18 -7.80 -1.70 3.48
N PRO A 19 -8.32 -1.47 2.27
CA PRO A 19 -8.76 -2.57 1.41
C PRO A 19 -7.63 -3.55 1.10
N ILE A 20 -8.00 -4.81 0.87
CA ILE A 20 -7.10 -5.95 0.74
C ILE A 20 -7.03 -6.41 -0.73
N VAL A 21 -5.83 -6.45 -1.27
CA VAL A 21 -5.51 -7.17 -2.51
C VAL A 21 -5.21 -8.61 -2.14
N PHE A 22 -6.15 -9.51 -2.40
CA PHE A 22 -6.00 -10.93 -2.11
C PHE A 22 -5.00 -11.61 -3.04
N ASN A 23 -4.26 -12.57 -2.49
CA ASN A 23 -3.34 -13.43 -3.24
C ASN A 23 -2.34 -12.66 -4.12
N ALA A 24 -1.81 -11.54 -3.61
CA ALA A 24 -0.92 -10.67 -4.38
C ALA A 24 0.35 -11.40 -4.88
N HIS A 25 0.84 -12.40 -4.13
CA HIS A 25 2.00 -13.23 -4.49
C HIS A 25 1.88 -14.03 -5.80
N ILE A 26 0.67 -14.23 -6.34
CA ILE A 26 0.45 -14.98 -7.59
C ILE A 26 -0.11 -14.12 -8.73
N LYS A 27 -0.44 -12.85 -8.45
CA LYS A 27 -1.06 -11.95 -9.43
C LYS A 27 0.00 -11.21 -10.24
N GLY A 28 -0.30 -10.97 -11.51
CA GLY A 28 0.49 -10.06 -12.36
C GLY A 28 0.31 -8.59 -11.97
N LEU A 29 1.29 -7.76 -12.34
CA LEU A 29 1.31 -6.34 -11.97
C LEU A 29 0.07 -5.57 -12.45
N GLU A 30 -0.39 -5.83 -13.69
CA GLU A 30 -1.58 -5.20 -14.25
C GLU A 30 -2.84 -5.54 -13.44
N THR A 31 -3.01 -6.82 -13.09
CA THR A 31 -4.14 -7.26 -12.25
C THR A 31 -4.11 -6.59 -10.89
N ILE A 32 -2.93 -6.51 -10.26
CA ILE A 32 -2.77 -5.81 -8.98
C ILE A 32 -3.14 -4.32 -9.12
N ALA A 33 -2.67 -3.66 -10.17
CA ALA A 33 -2.99 -2.25 -10.41
C ALA A 33 -4.50 -2.02 -10.58
N ASN A 34 -5.17 -2.85 -11.37
CA ASN A 34 -6.60 -2.79 -11.57
C ASN A 34 -7.39 -3.05 -10.26
N ASP A 35 -6.97 -4.04 -9.47
CA ASP A 35 -7.56 -4.33 -8.16
C ASP A 35 -7.45 -3.14 -7.21
N VAL A 36 -6.27 -2.52 -7.12
CA VAL A 36 -6.03 -1.35 -6.27
C VAL A 36 -6.92 -0.18 -6.68
N VAL A 37 -7.04 0.12 -7.98
CA VAL A 37 -7.90 1.20 -8.46
C VAL A 37 -9.38 0.92 -8.15
N SER A 38 -9.83 -0.31 -8.39
CA SER A 38 -11.21 -0.74 -8.10
C SER A 38 -11.53 -0.61 -6.61
N LEU A 39 -10.67 -1.16 -5.74
CA LEU A 39 -10.83 -1.12 -4.29
C LEU A 39 -10.75 0.31 -3.75
N ALA A 40 -9.84 1.14 -4.24
CA ALA A 40 -9.74 2.54 -3.85
C ALA A 40 -10.99 3.35 -4.25
N THR A 41 -11.59 3.04 -5.39
CA THR A 41 -12.85 3.65 -5.83
C THR A 41 -13.99 3.24 -4.91
N LYS A 42 -14.15 1.93 -4.67
CA LYS A 42 -15.15 1.42 -3.70
C LYS A 42 -14.97 2.01 -2.30
N ALA A 43 -13.71 2.15 -1.85
CA ALA A 43 -13.36 2.73 -0.56
C ALA A 43 -13.87 4.16 -0.43
N ARG A 44 -13.57 5.01 -1.42
CA ARG A 44 -14.00 6.41 -1.45
C ARG A 44 -15.53 6.55 -1.52
N GLU A 45 -16.20 5.62 -2.19
CA GLU A 45 -17.66 5.57 -2.28
C GLU A 45 -18.33 4.92 -1.05
N GLY A 46 -17.58 4.38 -0.09
CA GLY A 46 -18.13 3.67 1.07
C GLY A 46 -18.82 2.34 0.73
N LYS A 47 -18.48 1.73 -0.41
CA LYS A 47 -19.09 0.49 -0.92
C LYS A 47 -18.27 -0.77 -0.66
N LEU A 48 -17.15 -0.64 0.06
CA LEU A 48 -16.34 -1.78 0.46
C LEU A 48 -17.14 -2.71 1.37
N GLN A 49 -17.07 -4.00 1.07
CA GLN A 49 -17.63 -5.04 1.91
C GLN A 49 -16.70 -5.34 3.09
N PRO A 50 -17.21 -5.78 4.25
CA PRO A 50 -16.38 -6.09 5.42
C PRO A 50 -15.21 -7.02 5.12
N HIS A 51 -15.42 -8.04 4.30
CA HIS A 51 -14.36 -8.99 3.92
C HIS A 51 -13.26 -8.36 3.06
N GLU A 52 -13.50 -7.23 2.39
CA GLU A 52 -12.52 -6.55 1.55
C GLU A 52 -11.53 -5.71 2.36
N PHE A 53 -11.76 -5.46 3.66
CA PHE A 53 -10.86 -4.66 4.50
C PHE A 53 -10.58 -5.24 5.91
N GLN A 54 -11.17 -6.39 6.24
CA GLN A 54 -10.89 -7.10 7.49
C GLN A 54 -9.90 -8.24 7.26
N GLY A 55 -8.78 -8.22 7.99
CA GLY A 55 -7.71 -9.22 7.88
C GLY A 55 -6.49 -8.68 7.15
N GLY A 56 -6.02 -9.41 6.14
CA GLY A 56 -4.77 -9.14 5.46
C GLY A 56 -3.55 -9.65 6.24
N THR A 57 -2.42 -9.76 5.55
CA THR A 57 -1.16 -10.24 6.14
C THR A 57 -0.17 -9.10 6.40
N PHE A 58 -0.24 -8.05 5.58
CA PHE A 58 0.70 -6.94 5.54
C PHE A 58 -0.01 -5.68 5.02
N THR A 59 0.39 -4.48 5.45
CA THR A 59 -0.14 -3.21 4.92
C THR A 59 0.94 -2.40 4.22
N ILE A 60 0.58 -1.74 3.12
CA ILE A 60 1.36 -0.67 2.49
C ILE A 60 0.65 0.65 2.71
N SER A 61 1.38 1.66 3.19
CA SER A 61 0.90 3.03 3.35
C SER A 61 1.83 4.00 2.62
N ASN A 62 1.29 4.77 1.69
CA ASN A 62 2.05 5.75 0.91
C ASN A 62 1.59 7.17 1.25
N LEU A 63 2.50 7.96 1.83
CA LEU A 63 2.31 9.39 2.07
C LEU A 63 3.28 10.24 1.25
N GLY A 64 4.02 9.64 0.32
CA GLY A 64 4.95 10.35 -0.56
C GLY A 64 4.26 11.39 -1.45
N MET A 65 2.99 11.18 -1.79
CA MET A 65 2.18 12.17 -2.52
C MET A 65 1.98 13.48 -1.74
N PHE A 66 2.18 13.48 -0.43
CA PHE A 66 2.10 14.67 0.43
C PHE A 66 3.48 15.29 0.72
N GLY A 67 4.54 14.83 0.04
CA GLY A 67 5.91 15.32 0.25
C GLY A 67 6.56 14.82 1.54
N ILE A 68 5.98 13.81 2.21
CA ILE A 68 6.53 13.25 3.44
C ILE A 68 7.77 12.41 3.10
N LYS A 69 8.94 12.80 3.61
CA LYS A 69 10.21 12.09 3.36
C LYS A 69 10.29 10.74 4.06
N ASN A 70 9.88 10.68 5.32
CA ASN A 70 9.90 9.48 6.15
C ASN A 70 8.78 9.56 7.20
N PHE A 71 8.16 8.42 7.51
CA PHE A 71 7.19 8.33 8.60
C PHE A 71 7.14 6.92 9.18
N SER A 72 6.75 6.84 10.46
CA SER A 72 6.50 5.56 11.12
C SER A 72 5.00 5.29 11.09
N ALA A 73 4.61 4.19 10.44
CA ALA A 73 3.23 3.75 10.43
C ALA A 73 2.97 2.77 11.59
N ILE A 74 1.75 2.80 12.12
CA ILE A 74 1.30 1.87 13.17
C ILE A 74 0.69 0.66 12.49
N ILE A 75 1.13 -0.53 12.90
CA ILE A 75 0.59 -1.81 12.40
C ILE A 75 -0.88 -1.93 12.84
N ASN A 76 -1.73 -2.46 11.96
CA ASN A 76 -3.10 -2.84 12.29
C ASN A 76 -3.14 -4.31 12.69
N PRO A 77 -3.34 -4.68 13.97
CA PRO A 77 -3.50 -6.08 14.36
C PRO A 77 -4.67 -6.73 13.62
N PRO A 78 -4.54 -7.99 13.13
CA PRO A 78 -3.52 -9.00 13.43
C PRO A 78 -2.32 -9.02 12.46
N GLN A 79 -2.10 -7.98 11.66
CA GLN A 79 -1.07 -8.00 10.63
C GLN A 79 0.35 -7.99 11.20
N ALA A 80 1.30 -8.54 10.44
CA ALA A 80 2.67 -8.70 10.91
C ALA A 80 3.51 -7.42 10.80
N CYS A 81 3.26 -6.59 9.79
CA CYS A 81 4.08 -5.41 9.50
C CYS A 81 3.32 -4.43 8.59
N ILE A 82 3.78 -3.18 8.59
CA ILE A 82 3.34 -2.11 7.71
C ILE A 82 4.55 -1.44 7.05
N LEU A 83 4.50 -1.29 5.73
CA LEU A 83 5.50 -0.55 4.96
C LEU A 83 5.04 0.89 4.76
N ALA A 84 5.83 1.84 5.26
CA ALA A 84 5.64 3.26 5.08
C ALA A 84 6.48 3.76 3.89
N ILE A 85 5.81 4.28 2.86
CA ILE A 85 6.45 4.79 1.64
C ILE A 85 6.41 6.33 1.66
N GLY A 86 7.59 6.94 1.73
CA GLY A 86 7.80 8.38 1.62
C GLY A 86 7.88 8.86 0.17
N ALA A 87 8.14 10.16 0.01
CA ALA A 87 8.31 10.79 -1.29
C ALA A 87 9.60 10.33 -1.98
N SER A 88 9.52 10.13 -3.29
CA SER A 88 10.73 9.94 -4.11
C SER A 88 11.46 11.27 -4.25
N GLU A 89 12.78 11.25 -4.11
CA GLU A 89 13.64 12.42 -4.24
C GLU A 89 14.84 12.07 -5.11
N ASP A 90 15.17 12.94 -6.07
CA ASP A 90 16.42 12.83 -6.80
C ASP A 90 17.58 13.11 -5.84
N ARG A 91 18.46 12.13 -5.68
CA ARG A 91 19.67 12.23 -4.86
C ARG A 91 20.86 11.81 -5.68
N LEU A 92 21.94 12.56 -5.52
CA LEU A 92 23.21 12.22 -6.15
C LEU A 92 23.77 10.99 -5.42
N VAL A 93 23.89 9.88 -6.15
CA VAL A 93 24.50 8.65 -5.68
C VAL A 93 25.76 8.45 -6.51
N PRO A 94 26.95 8.33 -5.89
CA PRO A 94 28.16 7.99 -6.62
C PRO A 94 27.95 6.70 -7.43
N ALA A 95 28.31 6.73 -8.71
CA ALA A 95 28.24 5.58 -9.57
C ALA A 95 29.65 5.02 -9.80
N ASP A 96 29.78 3.69 -9.71
CA ASP A 96 31.02 2.98 -10.04
C ASP A 96 31.21 2.90 -11.58
N ASN A 97 31.27 4.06 -12.22
CA ASN A 97 31.61 4.19 -13.64
C ASN A 97 32.74 5.22 -13.79
N GLU A 98 33.46 5.20 -14.92
CA GLU A 98 34.62 6.08 -15.15
C GLU A 98 34.30 7.59 -15.08
N LYS A 99 33.01 7.97 -14.99
CA LYS A 99 32.55 9.35 -14.93
C LYS A 99 32.04 9.77 -13.54
N GLY A 100 32.09 8.87 -12.55
CA GLY A 100 31.70 9.13 -11.15
C GLY A 100 30.21 8.98 -10.86
#